data_AF-A0A7X7NVD0-F1
#
_entry.id   AF-A0A7X7NVD0-F1
#
_cell.length_a   1.000
_cell.length_b   1.000
_cell.length_c   1.000
_cell.angle_alpha   90.00
_cell.angle_beta   90.00
_cell.angle_gamma   90.00
#
_symmetry.space_group_name_H-M   'P 1'
#
loop_
_entity.id
_entity.type
_entity.pdbx_description
1 polymer ?
#
loop_
_entity_poly.entity_id
_entity_poly.type
_entity_poly.pdbx_seq_one_letter_code
_entity_poly.pdbx_strand_id
1 'polypeptide(L)'
;MKVKDINSKLNLKNHNDTKSKFSMTATKILKSRYAGYAILAVAIILIILLNQAGIVKRSTLSAITKILVYFIAVLGFNLLMGYSGLSSLGTAGFIGIGAYITGILVGQHKLPLILALALVIVASILLGTIVGFVSLRIEGIYLA
;
A
#
# COMPACT_ATOMS: atom_id res chain seq x y z
N MET A 1 -50.17 41.05 -1.23
CA MET A 1 -48.70 41.30 -1.17
C MET A 1 -48.04 40.41 -0.11
N LYS A 2 -48.10 39.07 -0.23
CA LYS A 2 -47.52 38.16 0.80
C LYS A 2 -47.15 36.74 0.34
N VAL A 3 -47.25 36.43 -0.96
CA VAL A 3 -47.02 35.06 -1.48
C VAL A 3 -45.69 34.93 -2.24
N LYS A 4 -45.09 36.05 -2.70
CA LYS A 4 -43.82 36.04 -3.45
C LYS A 4 -42.57 35.94 -2.53
N ASP A 5 -42.65 36.44 -1.30
CA ASP A 5 -41.54 36.43 -0.33
C ASP A 5 -41.25 35.06 0.30
N ILE A 6 -42.24 34.16 0.33
CA ILE A 6 -42.09 32.84 0.96
C ILE A 6 -41.23 31.91 0.07
N ASN A 7 -41.44 31.95 -1.25
CA ASN A 7 -40.66 31.16 -2.21
C ASN A 7 -39.21 31.66 -2.40
N SER A 8 -38.94 32.94 -2.13
CA SER A 8 -37.59 33.52 -2.12
C SER A 8 -36.75 33.00 -0.94
N LYS A 9 -37.33 32.94 0.27
CA LYS A 9 -36.63 32.46 1.47
C LYS A 9 -36.44 30.93 1.53
N LEU A 10 -37.29 30.16 0.84
CA LEU A 10 -37.14 28.70 0.75
C LEU A 10 -36.00 28.27 -0.19
N ASN A 11 -35.72 29.04 -1.24
CA ASN A 11 -34.65 28.73 -2.20
C ASN A 11 -33.25 29.11 -1.69
N LEU A 12 -33.14 30.16 -0.86
CA LEU A 12 -31.87 30.60 -0.28
C LEU A 12 -31.41 29.78 0.94
N LYS A 13 -32.31 29.01 1.56
CA LYS A 13 -31.97 28.16 2.72
C LYS A 13 -31.40 26.79 2.31
N ASN A 14 -31.88 26.24 1.19
CA ASN A 14 -31.53 24.89 0.75
C ASN A 14 -30.10 24.78 0.18
N HIS A 15 -29.59 25.87 -0.40
CA HIS A 15 -28.27 25.89 -1.03
C HIS A 15 -27.10 26.03 -0.03
N ASN A 16 -27.37 26.55 1.17
CA ASN A 16 -26.37 26.77 2.22
C ASN A 16 -26.29 25.60 3.21
N ASP A 17 -27.39 24.90 3.46
CA ASP A 17 -27.43 23.69 4.32
C ASP A 17 -26.80 22.46 3.64
N THR A 18 -26.84 22.39 2.31
CA THR A 18 -26.19 21.30 1.56
C THR A 18 -24.66 21.42 1.61
N LYS A 19 -24.11 22.64 1.52
CA LYS A 19 -22.67 22.87 1.62
C LYS A 19 -22.13 22.69 3.04
N SER A 20 -22.90 23.06 4.08
CA SER A 20 -22.45 22.91 5.48
C SER A 20 -22.42 21.44 5.93
N LYS A 21 -23.40 20.63 5.53
CA LYS A 21 -23.42 19.17 5.80
C LYS A 21 -22.32 18.43 5.05
N PHE A 22 -22.01 18.83 3.82
CA PHE A 22 -20.92 18.22 3.04
C PHE A 22 -19.54 18.48 3.68
N SER A 23 -19.32 19.69 4.20
CA SER A 23 -18.07 20.06 4.89
C SER A 23 -17.89 19.31 6.22
N MET A 24 -18.95 19.16 7.03
CA MET A 24 -18.86 18.40 8.29
C MET A 24 -18.67 16.90 8.08
N THR A 25 -19.21 16.34 7.00
CA THR A 25 -19.02 14.92 6.65
C THR A 25 -17.63 14.67 6.06
N ALA A 26 -17.15 15.56 5.18
CA ALA A 26 -15.80 15.50 4.63
C ALA A 26 -14.73 15.57 5.73
N THR A 27 -14.93 16.44 6.73
CA THR A 27 -13.99 16.59 7.85
C THR A 27 -14.05 15.41 8.83
N LYS A 28 -15.22 14.78 9.03
CA LYS A 28 -15.34 13.57 9.88
C LYS A 28 -14.70 12.33 9.25
N ILE A 29 -14.72 12.23 7.93
CA ILE A 29 -14.01 11.19 7.18
C ILE A 29 -12.50 11.46 7.26
N LEU A 30 -12.04 12.70 7.10
CA LEU A 30 -10.61 13.05 7.17
C LEU A 30 -9.98 12.93 8.58
N LYS A 31 -10.79 12.79 9.64
CA LYS A 31 -10.31 12.70 11.04
C LYS A 31 -10.47 11.30 11.65
N SER A 32 -10.46 10.27 10.84
CA SER A 32 -10.52 8.87 11.29
C SER A 32 -9.24 8.15 10.87
N ARG A 33 -8.51 7.57 11.83
CA ARG A 33 -7.39 6.66 11.55
C ARG A 33 -7.80 5.44 10.70
N TYR A 34 -9.10 5.21 10.51
CA TYR A 34 -9.68 4.17 9.65
C TYR A 34 -10.11 4.67 8.25
N ALA A 35 -10.24 5.97 8.04
CA ALA A 35 -10.56 6.52 6.72
C ALA A 35 -9.40 6.41 5.73
N GLY A 36 -8.16 6.43 6.23
CA GLY A 36 -6.98 6.15 5.39
C GLY A 36 -7.04 4.77 4.75
N TYR A 37 -7.38 3.74 5.53
CA TYR A 37 -7.53 2.37 5.02
C TYR A 37 -8.73 2.22 4.07
N ALA A 38 -9.85 2.89 4.35
CA ALA A 38 -11.01 2.88 3.46
C ALA A 38 -10.72 3.56 2.11
N ILE A 39 -10.00 4.69 2.11
CA ILE A 39 -9.58 5.39 0.90
C ILE A 39 -8.60 4.53 0.08
N LEU A 40 -7.68 3.84 0.76
CA LEU A 40 -6.69 2.98 0.12
C LEU A 40 -7.33 1.72 -0.49
N ALA A 41 -8.31 1.12 0.19
CA ALA A 41 -9.11 0.02 -0.34
C ALA A 41 -9.94 0.44 -1.57
N VAL A 42 -10.59 1.61 -1.50
CA VAL A 42 -11.34 2.17 -2.64
C VAL A 42 -10.41 2.51 -3.81
N ALA A 43 -9.21 3.03 -3.56
CA ALA A 43 -8.22 3.30 -4.60
C ALA A 43 -7.75 2.00 -5.28
N ILE A 44 -7.52 0.93 -4.52
CA ILE A 44 -7.16 -0.39 -5.09
C ILE A 44 -8.30 -0.94 -5.96
N ILE A 45 -9.54 -0.85 -5.49
CA ILE A 45 -10.73 -1.29 -6.24
C ILE A 45 -10.92 -0.47 -7.52
N LEU A 46 -10.69 0.85 -7.45
CA LEU A 46 -10.79 1.75 -8.60
C LEU A 46 -9.71 1.44 -9.65
N ILE A 47 -8.48 1.13 -9.23
CA ILE A 47 -7.38 0.71 -10.12
C ILE A 47 -7.71 -0.61 -10.83
N ILE A 48 -8.35 -1.55 -10.12
CA ILE A 48 -8.79 -2.85 -10.70
C ILE A 48 -9.91 -2.63 -11.73
N LEU A 49 -10.86 -1.73 -11.46
CA LEU A 49 -11.95 -1.39 -12.38
C LEU A 49 -11.46 -0.67 -13.63
N LEU A 50 -10.50 0.26 -13.50
CA LEU A 50 -9.90 0.94 -14.65
C LEU A 50 -9.08 -0.02 -15.54
N ASN A 51 -8.56 -1.11 -14.99
CA ASN A 51 -7.84 -2.14 -15.75
C ASN A 51 -8.77 -2.88 -16.73
N GLN A 52 -10.02 -3.15 -16.36
CA GLN A 52 -11.01 -3.80 -17.25
C GLN A 52 -11.49 -2.89 -18.40
N ALA A 53 -11.31 -1.56 -18.29
CA ALA A 53 -11.75 -0.61 -19.30
C ALA A 53 -10.75 -0.42 -20.46
N GLY A 54 -9.58 -1.06 -20.46
CA GLY A 54 -8.65 -1.10 -21.60
C GLY A 54 -7.94 0.21 -21.97
N ILE A 55 -8.17 1.30 -21.22
CA ILE A 55 -7.60 2.65 -21.50
C ILE A 55 -6.20 2.82 -20.85
N VAL A 56 -5.76 1.88 -20.01
CA VAL A 56 -4.49 1.99 -19.27
C VAL A 56 -3.34 1.33 -20.05
N LYS A 57 -2.36 2.13 -20.49
CA LYS A 57 -1.10 1.63 -21.07
C LYS A 57 -0.44 0.64 -20.09
N ARG A 58 -0.01 -0.53 -20.59
CA ARG A 58 0.77 -1.54 -19.81
C ARG A 58 1.97 -0.95 -19.05
N SER A 59 2.54 0.14 -19.58
CA SER A 59 3.61 0.90 -18.92
C SER A 59 3.17 1.52 -17.59
N THR A 60 1.97 2.12 -17.53
CA THR A 60 1.43 2.73 -16.31
C THR A 60 1.12 1.67 -15.25
N LEU A 61 0.61 0.51 -15.65
CA LEU A 61 0.41 -0.63 -14.73
C LEU A 61 1.72 -1.09 -14.10
N SER A 62 2.77 -1.24 -14.92
CA SER A 62 4.09 -1.65 -14.44
C SER A 62 4.72 -0.62 -13.50
N ALA A 63 4.52 0.68 -13.78
CA ALA A 63 4.97 1.76 -12.92
C ALA A 63 4.25 1.74 -11.55
N ILE A 64 2.92 1.61 -11.55
CA ILE A 64 2.11 1.53 -10.32
C ILE A 64 2.53 0.30 -9.49
N THR A 65 2.69 -0.87 -10.10
CA THR A 65 3.15 -2.07 -9.38
C THR A 65 4.51 -1.84 -8.72
N LYS A 66 5.47 -1.25 -9.43
CA LYS A 66 6.80 -0.95 -8.86
C LYS A 66 6.72 0.05 -7.71
N ILE A 67 5.92 1.10 -7.86
CA ILE A 67 5.68 2.08 -6.79
C ILE A 67 5.10 1.38 -5.56
N LEU A 68 4.13 0.48 -5.74
CA LEU A 68 3.50 -0.24 -4.64
C LEU A 68 4.48 -1.16 -3.91
N VAL A 69 5.33 -1.87 -4.67
CA VAL A 69 6.40 -2.71 -4.11
C VAL A 69 7.41 -1.86 -3.33
N TYR A 70 7.86 -0.73 -3.89
CA TYR A 70 8.76 0.17 -3.17
C TYR A 70 8.11 0.82 -1.96
N PHE A 71 6.81 1.08 -1.99
CA PHE A 71 6.08 1.62 -0.85
C PHE A 71 6.11 0.63 0.32
N ILE A 72 5.81 -0.65 0.07
CA ILE A 72 5.90 -1.71 1.08
C ILE A 72 7.35 -1.86 1.59
N ALA A 73 8.33 -1.81 0.69
CA ALA A 73 9.74 -1.86 1.05
C ALA A 73 10.15 -0.71 1.98
N VAL A 74 9.75 0.52 1.67
CA VAL A 74 10.03 1.71 2.49
C VAL A 74 9.31 1.64 3.83
N LEU A 75 8.08 1.12 3.88
CA LEU A 75 7.37 0.91 5.15
C LEU A 75 8.10 -0.08 6.06
N GLY A 76 8.58 -1.21 5.50
CA GLY A 76 9.40 -2.16 6.25
C GLY A 76 10.73 -1.56 6.70
N PHE A 77 11.39 -0.81 5.81
CA PHE A 77 12.63 -0.11 6.13
C PHE A 77 12.43 0.96 7.23
N ASN A 78 11.35 1.74 7.17
CA ASN A 78 10.99 2.72 8.19
C ASN A 78 10.75 2.04 9.54
N LEU A 79 10.14 0.86 9.56
CA LEU A 79 9.98 0.07 10.78
C LEU A 79 11.34 -0.30 11.39
N LEU A 80 12.27 -0.84 10.60
CA LEU A 80 13.60 -1.20 11.10
C LEU A 80 14.40 0.03 11.56
N MET A 81 14.39 1.10 10.76
CA MET A 81 15.13 2.32 11.07
C MET A 81 14.54 3.04 12.30
N GLY A 82 13.21 3.02 12.45
CA GLY A 82 12.50 3.63 13.58
C GLY A 82 12.65 2.86 14.89
N TYR A 83 12.72 1.53 14.85
CA TYR A 83 12.85 0.71 16.06
C TYR A 83 14.30 0.39 16.44
N SER A 84 15.19 0.14 15.48
CA SER A 84 16.57 -0.27 15.74
C SER A 84 17.58 0.89 15.62
N GLY A 85 17.19 2.04 15.07
CA GLY A 85 18.09 3.20 14.86
C GLY A 85 19.23 2.95 13.87
N LEU A 86 19.30 1.77 13.24
CA LEU A 86 20.36 1.32 12.36
C LEU A 86 19.82 1.07 10.94
N SER A 87 20.56 1.54 9.94
CA SER A 87 20.27 1.28 8.52
C SER A 87 20.73 -0.14 8.16
N SER A 88 19.81 -1.11 8.18
CA SER A 88 20.11 -2.51 7.85
C SER A 88 20.12 -2.76 6.33
N LEU A 89 21.30 -3.06 5.78
CA LEU A 89 21.48 -3.50 4.39
C LEU A 89 20.74 -4.82 4.08
N GLY A 90 20.39 -5.60 5.11
CA GLY A 90 19.66 -6.86 4.96
C GLY A 90 18.29 -6.68 4.32
N THR A 91 17.60 -5.57 4.59
CA THR A 91 16.29 -5.26 4.01
C THR A 91 16.34 -5.25 2.48
N ALA A 92 17.35 -4.59 1.91
CA ALA A 92 17.54 -4.53 0.46
C ALA A 92 17.89 -5.90 -0.13
N GLY A 93 18.69 -6.70 0.59
CA GLY A 93 19.03 -8.07 0.20
C GLY A 93 17.79 -8.97 0.10
N PHE A 94 16.95 -9.00 1.14
CA PHE A 94 15.74 -9.82 1.13
C PHE A 94 14.71 -9.36 0.10
N ILE A 95 14.54 -8.05 -0.10
CA ILE A 95 13.69 -7.52 -1.18
C ILE A 95 14.20 -7.98 -2.55
N GLY A 96 15.51 -7.90 -2.79
CA GLY A 96 16.13 -8.30 -4.06
C GLY A 96 15.94 -9.80 -4.35
N ILE A 97 16.18 -10.65 -3.35
CA ILE A 97 15.98 -12.09 -3.45
C ILE A 97 14.52 -12.42 -3.78
N GLY A 98 13.56 -11.85 -3.04
CA GLY A 98 12.14 -12.10 -3.29
C GLY A 98 11.69 -11.65 -4.68
N ALA A 99 12.15 -10.48 -5.14
CA ALA A 99 11.86 -9.95 -6.47
C ALA A 99 12.47 -10.83 -7.58
N TYR A 100 13.70 -11.32 -7.39
CA TYR A 100 14.38 -12.19 -8.35
C TYR A 100 13.66 -13.54 -8.52
N ILE A 101 13.32 -14.20 -7.41
CA ILE A 101 12.59 -15.48 -7.42
C ILE A 101 11.19 -15.28 -8.03
N THR A 102 10.49 -14.21 -7.66
CA THR A 102 9.19 -13.90 -8.27
C THR A 102 9.32 -13.64 -9.77
N GLY A 103 10.36 -12.91 -10.19
CA GLY A 103 10.65 -12.60 -11.58
C GLY A 103 10.94 -13.84 -12.42
N ILE A 104 11.66 -14.83 -11.89
CA ILE A 104 11.96 -16.07 -12.61
C ILE A 104 10.72 -16.96 -12.72
N LEU A 105 9.93 -17.11 -11.65
CA LEU A 105 8.71 -17.94 -11.66
C LEU A 105 7.61 -17.37 -12.56
N VAL A 106 7.38 -16.05 -12.50
CA VAL A 106 6.34 -15.41 -13.30
C VAL A 106 6.83 -15.14 -14.72
N GLY A 107 8.11 -14.75 -14.89
CA GLY A 107 8.69 -14.39 -16.18
C GLY A 107 9.01 -15.59 -17.06
N GLN A 108 9.68 -16.62 -16.51
CA GLN A 108 10.15 -17.78 -17.29
C GLN A 108 9.16 -18.94 -17.22
N HIS A 109 8.66 -19.28 -16.03
CA HIS A 109 7.76 -20.42 -15.84
C HIS A 109 6.27 -20.08 -16.02
N LYS A 110 5.92 -18.80 -16.22
CA LYS A 110 4.55 -18.31 -16.39
C LYS A 110 3.57 -18.89 -15.37
N LEU A 111 4.05 -19.15 -14.15
CA LEU A 111 3.22 -19.73 -13.10
C LEU A 111 2.14 -18.73 -12.67
N PRO A 112 0.97 -19.22 -12.23
CA PRO A 112 -0.03 -18.36 -11.63
C PRO A 112 0.57 -17.63 -10.43
N LEU A 113 0.27 -16.33 -10.32
CA LEU A 113 0.86 -15.43 -9.32
C LEU A 113 0.73 -15.95 -7.88
N ILE A 114 -0.40 -16.59 -7.56
CA ILE A 114 -0.64 -17.21 -6.24
C ILE A 114 0.39 -18.31 -5.93
N LEU A 115 0.70 -19.17 -6.91
CA LEU A 115 1.63 -20.27 -6.70
C LEU A 115 3.07 -19.77 -6.66
N ALA A 116 3.38 -18.76 -7.47
CA ALA A 116 4.67 -18.07 -7.42
C ALA A 116 4.91 -17.42 -6.06
N LEU A 117 3.91 -16.74 -5.50
CA LEU A 117 3.99 -16.17 -4.15
C LEU A 117 4.23 -17.23 -3.07
N ALA A 118 3.51 -18.35 -3.11
CA ALA A 118 3.70 -19.43 -2.15
C ALA A 118 5.13 -19.99 -2.18
N LEU A 119 5.67 -20.25 -3.38
CA LEU A 119 7.05 -20.71 -3.57
C LEU A 119 8.08 -19.68 -3.09
N VAL A 120 7.85 -18.40 -3.39
CA VAL A 120 8.73 -17.31 -2.94
C VAL A 120 8.74 -17.22 -1.42
N ILE A 121 7.58 -17.32 -0.75
CA ILE A 121 7.50 -17.32 0.72
C ILE A 121 8.32 -18.46 1.32
N VAL A 122 8.17 -19.68 0.78
CA VAL A 122 8.94 -20.84 1.24
C VAL A 122 10.44 -20.61 1.06
N ALA A 123 10.87 -20.10 -0.10
CA ALA A 123 12.27 -19.80 -0.36
C ALA A 123 12.81 -18.68 0.55
N SER A 124 12.02 -17.63 0.81
CA SER A 124 12.38 -16.55 1.72
C SER A 124 12.52 -17.02 3.17
N ILE A 125 11.66 -17.94 3.63
CA ILE A 125 11.78 -18.54 4.97
C ILE A 125 13.10 -19.30 5.08
N LEU A 126 13.42 -20.15 4.11
CA LEU A 126 14.66 -20.93 4.11
C LEU A 126 15.91 -20.04 4.17
N LEU A 127 15.96 -19.00 3.32
CA LEU A 127 17.08 -18.05 3.30
C LEU A 127 17.14 -17.22 4.59
N GLY A 128 15.99 -16.79 5.11
CA GLY A 128 15.90 -16.09 6.38
C GLY A 128 16.40 -16.93 7.55
N THR A 129 16.08 -18.23 7.58
CA THR A 129 16.57 -19.16 8.61
C THR A 129 18.08 -19.33 8.53
N ILE A 130 18.66 -19.47 7.34
CA ILE A 130 20.12 -19.58 7.16
C ILE A 130 20.82 -18.31 7.65
N VAL A 131 20.36 -17.14 7.19
CA VAL A 131 20.96 -15.85 7.56
C VAL A 131 20.78 -15.58 9.06
N GLY A 132 19.61 -15.87 9.62
CA GLY A 132 19.34 -15.75 11.04
C GLY A 132 20.24 -16.66 11.88
N PHE A 133 20.41 -17.91 11.47
CA PHE A 133 21.31 -18.85 12.12
C PHE A 133 22.77 -18.37 12.11
N VAL A 134 23.23 -17.79 10.99
CA VAL A 134 24.56 -17.16 10.90
C VAL A 134 24.67 -15.97 11.85
N SER A 135 23.63 -15.13 11.96
CA SER A 135 23.62 -13.99 12.88
C SER A 135 23.78 -14.42 14.34
N LEU A 136 23.03 -15.45 14.77
CA LEU A 136 23.13 -16.00 16.13
C LEU A 136 24.52 -16.57 16.44
N ARG A 137 25.26 -17.03 15.42
CA ARG A 137 26.62 -17.56 15.59
C ARG A 137 27.66 -16.48 15.88
N ILE A 138 27.45 -15.25 15.42
CA ILE A 138 28.47 -14.17 15.44
C ILE A 138 28.38 -13.30 16.71
N GLU A 139 27.22 -13.23 17.37
CA GLU A 139 27.02 -12.40 18.58
C GLU A 139 27.73 -12.94 19.85
N GLY A 140 28.31 -14.15 19.80
CA GLY A 140 28.98 -14.77 20.95
C GLY A 140 30.37 -14.21 21.32
N ILE A 141 30.99 -13.34 20.50
CA ILE A 141 32.38 -12.87 20.70
C ILE A 141 32.44 -11.37 21.00
N TYR A 142 31.59 -10.88 21.90
CA TYR A 142 31.65 -9.49 22.39
C TYR A 142 31.44 -9.38 23.90
N LEU A 143 31.96 -10.37 24.65
CA LEU A 143 32.07 -10.39 26.11
C LEU A 143 33.51 -10.68 26.58
N ALA A 144 34.53 -10.10 25.94
CA ALA A 144 35.93 -10.14 26.38
C ALA A 144 36.58 -8.75 26.24
#